data_AF-A0A8T5UD03-F1
#
_entry.id   AF-A0A8T5UD03-F1
#
_cell.length_a   1.000
_cell.length_b   1.000
_cell.length_c   1.000
_cell.angle_alpha   90.00
_cell.angle_beta   90.00
_cell.angle_gamma   90.00
#
_symmetry.space_group_name_H-M   'P 1'
#
loop_
_entity.id
_entity.type
_entity.pdbx_description
1 polymer ?
#
loop_
_entity_poly.entity_id
_entity_poly.type
_entity_poly.pdbx_seq_one_letter_code
_entity_poly.pdbx_strand_id
1 'polypeptide(L)'
;MVSELGLLDGLTATGIILSATIFGFLSLYKSIKLKAKLLTIAAITMFFVGFLWLGPTIDFFMVLITGSNLANSYIYTVLSYTWVAPALVVAMYLGSSLMAPKRKWIVVGIFIGLGIVFEYFLWFQNDASFKDLAMPILGSGDLIDARFETGYYTFFLIAIFLLASLILLGIGFFIKAKQATGELRKKFFYLGLGFTIFVVCGALDSILTIPVAIGVVRVVMMTFALWMYLGLKT
;
A
#
# COMPACT_ATOMS: atom_id res chain seq x y z
N MET A 1 -5.27 -11.68 -25.87
CA MET A 1 -5.07 -12.54 -24.67
C MET A 1 -4.06 -11.83 -23.79
N VAL A 2 -4.20 -11.91 -22.46
CA VAL A 2 -3.21 -11.33 -21.53
C VAL A 2 -1.90 -12.11 -21.68
N SER A 3 -0.76 -11.41 -21.68
CA SER A 3 0.56 -12.03 -21.74
C SER A 3 0.85 -12.79 -20.43
N GLU A 4 1.84 -13.68 -20.42
CA GLU A 4 2.25 -14.39 -19.20
C GLU A 4 2.72 -13.42 -18.10
N LEU A 5 3.41 -12.35 -18.49
CA LEU A 5 3.85 -11.30 -17.59
C LEU A 5 2.68 -10.45 -17.10
N GLY A 6 1.73 -10.12 -17.98
CA GLY A 6 0.49 -9.42 -17.60
C GLY A 6 -0.39 -10.24 -16.66
N LEU A 7 -0.39 -11.57 -16.79
CA LEU A 7 -1.06 -12.48 -15.85
C LEU A 7 -0.38 -12.43 -14.48
N LEU A 8 0.95 -12.52 -14.43
CA LEU A 8 1.70 -12.44 -13.18
C LEU A 8 1.45 -11.10 -12.46
N ASP A 9 1.54 -10.00 -13.20
CA ASP A 9 1.32 -8.64 -12.68
C ASP A 9 -0.12 -8.48 -12.15
N GLY A 10 -1.11 -8.75 -13.00
CA GLY A 10 -2.52 -8.58 -12.68
C GLY A 10 -3.02 -9.49 -11.55
N LEU A 11 -2.61 -10.76 -11.54
CA LEU A 11 -3.00 -11.71 -10.48
C LEU A 11 -2.38 -11.35 -9.14
N THR A 12 -1.13 -10.91 -9.12
CA THR A 12 -0.45 -10.55 -7.86
C THR A 12 -0.97 -9.21 -7.31
N ALA A 13 -1.23 -8.22 -8.16
CA ALA A 13 -1.94 -6.98 -7.78
C ALA A 13 -3.32 -7.29 -7.18
N THR A 14 -4.11 -8.10 -7.87
CA THR A 14 -5.44 -8.54 -7.41
C THR A 14 -5.34 -9.30 -6.09
N GLY A 15 -4.34 -10.16 -5.95
CA GLY A 15 -4.05 -10.89 -4.73
C GLY A 15 -3.77 -9.98 -3.53
N ILE A 16 -3.08 -8.86 -3.72
CA ILE A 16 -2.85 -7.87 -2.67
C ILE A 16 -4.18 -7.26 -2.23
N ILE A 17 -5.02 -6.82 -3.18
CA ILE A 17 -6.35 -6.26 -2.88
C ILE A 17 -7.21 -7.27 -2.13
N LEU A 18 -7.29 -8.51 -2.61
CA LEU A 18 -8.10 -9.56 -1.99
C LEU A 18 -7.60 -9.88 -0.57
N SER A 19 -6.28 -10.04 -0.39
CA SER A 19 -5.69 -10.28 0.93
C SER A 19 -6.01 -9.13 1.89
N ALA A 20 -5.74 -7.89 1.49
CA ALA A 20 -6.03 -6.69 2.26
C ALA A 20 -7.52 -6.57 2.61
N THR A 21 -8.41 -6.89 1.67
CA THR A 21 -9.86 -6.83 1.84
C THR A 21 -10.36 -7.89 2.81
N ILE A 22 -9.95 -9.16 2.63
CA ILE A 22 -10.35 -10.28 3.49
C ILE A 22 -9.89 -10.04 4.93
N PHE A 23 -8.60 -9.77 5.12
CA PHE A 23 -8.04 -9.56 6.47
C PHE A 23 -8.46 -8.22 7.08
N GLY A 24 -8.75 -7.22 6.24
CA GLY A 24 -9.42 -5.97 6.59
C GLY A 24 -10.78 -6.21 7.22
N PHE A 25 -11.66 -6.94 6.52
CA PHE A 25 -13.00 -7.27 7.03
C PHE A 25 -12.95 -8.14 8.28
N LEU A 26 -12.10 -9.16 8.32
CA LEU A 26 -11.93 -10.01 9.50
C LEU A 26 -11.47 -9.20 10.72
N SER A 27 -10.52 -8.28 10.53
CA SER A 27 -10.06 -7.39 11.59
C SER A 27 -11.12 -6.39 12.01
N LEU A 28 -11.87 -5.82 11.06
CA LEU A 28 -12.95 -4.88 11.33
C LEU A 28 -14.08 -5.54 12.13
N TYR A 29 -14.52 -6.73 11.73
CA TYR A 29 -15.53 -7.52 12.44
C TYR A 29 -15.13 -7.76 13.90
N LYS A 30 -13.88 -8.18 14.13
CA LYS A 30 -13.35 -8.36 15.49
C LYS A 30 -13.25 -7.03 16.25
N SER A 31 -12.85 -5.96 15.59
CA SER A 31 -12.74 -4.63 16.19
C SER A 31 -14.06 -4.16 16.78
N ILE A 32 -15.16 -4.42 16.07
CA ILE A 32 -16.51 -4.04 16.47
C ILE A 32 -16.93 -4.89 17.67
N LYS A 33 -16.73 -6.22 17.60
CA LYS A 33 -17.06 -7.14 18.69
C LYS A 33 -16.30 -6.83 19.98
N LEU A 34 -15.04 -6.44 19.87
CA LEU A 34 -14.16 -6.12 21.01
C LEU A 34 -14.18 -4.65 21.42
N LYS A 35 -14.90 -3.77 20.68
CA LYS A 35 -14.87 -2.31 20.84
C LYS A 35 -13.44 -1.73 20.83
N ALA A 36 -12.53 -2.35 20.08
CA ALA A 36 -11.11 -2.02 20.05
C ALA A 36 -10.82 -0.97 18.97
N LYS A 37 -10.80 0.32 19.35
CA LYS A 37 -10.62 1.44 18.40
C LYS A 37 -9.36 1.33 17.54
N LEU A 38 -8.22 0.96 18.12
CA LEU A 38 -6.96 0.82 17.36
C LEU A 38 -7.01 -0.31 16.32
N LEU A 39 -7.77 -1.36 16.63
CA LEU A 39 -7.98 -2.48 15.71
C LEU A 39 -8.83 -2.04 14.50
N THR A 40 -9.84 -1.19 14.71
CA THR A 40 -10.61 -0.58 13.63
C THR A 40 -9.72 0.26 12.72
N ILE A 41 -8.82 1.07 13.30
CA ILE A 41 -7.87 1.88 12.52
C ILE A 41 -6.93 1.00 11.69
N ALA A 42 -6.36 -0.05 12.28
CA ALA A 42 -5.49 -0.97 11.55
C ALA A 42 -6.23 -1.69 10.41
N ALA A 43 -7.51 -2.05 10.60
CA ALA A 43 -8.34 -2.60 9.54
C ALA A 43 -8.54 -1.62 8.38
N ILE A 44 -8.85 -0.35 8.69
CA ILE A 44 -8.98 0.72 7.69
C ILE A 44 -7.66 0.93 6.94
N THR A 45 -6.53 0.91 7.64
CA THR A 45 -5.20 0.98 7.01
C THR A 45 -5.01 -0.13 5.97
N MET A 46 -5.39 -1.37 6.28
CA MET A 46 -5.26 -2.49 5.33
C MET A 46 -6.06 -2.24 4.05
N PHE A 47 -7.29 -1.74 4.14
CA PHE A 47 -8.09 -1.43 2.95
C PHE A 47 -7.43 -0.38 2.06
N PHE A 48 -7.03 0.77 2.63
CA PHE A 48 -6.38 1.81 1.83
C PHE A 48 -5.04 1.38 1.25
N VAL A 49 -4.27 0.60 1.99
CA VAL A 49 -3.03 0.01 1.47
C VAL A 49 -3.31 -0.94 0.30
N GLY A 50 -4.33 -1.81 0.42
CA GLY A 50 -4.72 -2.69 -0.68
C GLY A 50 -5.09 -1.91 -1.93
N PHE A 51 -5.82 -0.81 -1.77
CA PHE A 51 -6.26 0.03 -2.88
C PHE A 51 -5.14 0.70 -3.67
N LEU A 52 -3.90 0.68 -3.18
CA LEU A 52 -2.74 1.14 -3.94
C LEU A 52 -2.50 0.33 -5.24
N TRP A 53 -3.06 -0.88 -5.33
CA TRP A 53 -2.98 -1.73 -6.53
C TRP A 53 -4.27 -1.73 -7.38
N LEU A 54 -5.19 -0.78 -7.16
CA LEU A 54 -6.44 -0.73 -7.94
C LEU A 54 -6.21 -0.49 -9.44
N GLY A 55 -5.26 0.37 -9.82
CA GLY A 55 -4.91 0.61 -11.23
C GLY A 55 -4.55 -0.68 -11.97
N PRO A 56 -3.50 -1.43 -11.56
CA PRO A 56 -3.12 -2.69 -12.21
C PRO A 56 -4.21 -3.76 -12.14
N THR A 57 -4.98 -3.84 -11.06
CA THR A 57 -6.11 -4.79 -10.98
C THR A 57 -7.20 -4.45 -11.99
N ILE A 58 -7.61 -3.18 -12.11
CA ILE A 58 -8.65 -2.78 -13.05
C ILE A 58 -8.17 -2.95 -14.49
N ASP A 59 -6.92 -2.56 -14.78
CA ASP A 59 -6.32 -2.74 -16.11
C ASP A 59 -6.28 -4.23 -16.51
N PHE A 60 -5.90 -5.11 -15.58
CA PHE A 60 -5.92 -6.55 -15.78
C PHE A 60 -7.30 -7.09 -16.17
N PHE A 61 -8.34 -6.73 -15.42
CA PHE A 61 -9.71 -7.15 -15.74
C PHE A 61 -10.22 -6.53 -17.04
N MET A 62 -9.81 -5.30 -17.36
CA MET A 62 -10.12 -4.66 -18.65
C MET A 62 -9.54 -5.47 -19.81
N VAL A 63 -8.26 -5.87 -19.76
CA VAL A 63 -7.64 -6.69 -20.81
C VAL A 63 -8.29 -8.06 -20.89
N LEU A 64 -8.65 -8.68 -19.76
CA LEU A 64 -9.33 -9.99 -19.75
C LEU A 64 -10.72 -9.96 -20.39
N ILE A 65 -11.50 -8.91 -20.11
CA ILE A 65 -12.92 -8.82 -20.51
C ILE A 65 -13.06 -8.21 -21.91
N THR A 66 -12.30 -7.15 -22.19
CA THR A 66 -12.46 -6.33 -23.40
C THR A 66 -11.34 -6.54 -24.42
N GLY A 67 -10.24 -7.17 -24.02
CA GLY A 67 -9.04 -7.29 -24.86
C GLY A 67 -8.21 -6.02 -24.97
N SER A 68 -8.55 -4.96 -24.22
CA SER A 68 -7.86 -3.68 -24.21
C SER A 68 -7.55 -3.17 -22.80
N ASN A 69 -6.44 -2.46 -22.65
CA ASN A 69 -6.08 -1.75 -21.42
C ASN A 69 -7.01 -0.56 -21.16
N LEU A 70 -6.85 0.09 -20.00
CA LEU A 70 -7.42 1.40 -19.71
C LEU A 70 -6.98 2.40 -20.79
N ALA A 71 -7.96 3.05 -21.42
CA ALA A 71 -7.72 3.98 -22.52
C ALA A 71 -6.91 5.23 -22.13
N ASN A 72 -6.75 5.48 -20.83
CA ASN A 72 -6.04 6.64 -20.32
C ASN A 72 -5.15 6.25 -19.14
N SER A 73 -3.84 6.37 -19.31
CA SER A 73 -2.83 6.11 -18.27
C SER A 73 -2.97 7.03 -17.05
N TYR A 74 -3.56 8.22 -17.21
CA TYR A 74 -3.93 9.10 -16.10
C TYR A 74 -4.91 8.42 -15.13
N ILE A 75 -5.88 7.67 -15.65
CA ILE A 75 -6.86 6.97 -14.81
C ILE A 75 -6.16 5.85 -14.03
N TYR A 76 -5.25 5.13 -14.69
CA TYR A 76 -4.44 4.09 -14.04
C TYR A 76 -3.66 4.66 -12.84
N THR A 77 -2.92 5.76 -13.03
CA THR A 77 -2.09 6.34 -11.97
C THR A 77 -2.94 6.91 -10.84
N VAL A 78 -4.04 7.58 -11.15
CA VAL A 78 -4.97 8.10 -10.14
C VAL A 78 -5.58 6.98 -9.31
N LEU A 79 -6.03 5.89 -9.93
CA LEU A 79 -6.56 4.71 -9.24
C LEU A 79 -5.54 4.08 -8.30
N SER A 80 -4.27 4.02 -8.70
CA SER A 80 -3.20 3.45 -7.88
C SER A 80 -2.78 4.38 -6.74
N TYR A 81 -2.68 5.69 -6.96
CA TYR A 81 -1.96 6.56 -6.02
C TYR A 81 -2.82 7.52 -5.19
N THR A 82 -4.11 7.72 -5.51
CA THR A 82 -5.02 8.55 -4.68
C THR A 82 -5.20 7.98 -3.26
N TRP A 83 -4.91 6.69 -3.08
CA TRP A 83 -5.03 6.03 -1.78
C TRP A 83 -3.80 6.22 -0.89
N VAL A 84 -2.71 6.78 -1.42
CA VAL A 84 -1.47 7.03 -0.66
C VAL A 84 -1.75 7.95 0.54
N ALA A 85 -2.36 9.11 0.31
CA ALA A 85 -2.61 10.06 1.38
C ALA A 85 -3.59 9.51 2.44
N PRO A 86 -4.77 8.94 2.09
CA PRO A 86 -5.65 8.29 3.06
C PRO A 86 -4.97 7.15 3.84
N ALA A 87 -4.24 6.26 3.16
CA ALA A 87 -3.53 5.16 3.80
C ALA A 87 -2.54 5.69 4.84
N LEU A 88 -1.74 6.69 4.44
CA LEU A 88 -0.71 7.27 5.27
C LEU A 88 -1.29 7.99 6.48
N VAL A 89 -2.34 8.79 6.32
CA VAL A 89 -2.96 9.52 7.44
C VAL A 89 -3.45 8.55 8.52
N VAL A 90 -4.13 7.47 8.12
CA VAL A 90 -4.61 6.45 9.06
C VAL A 90 -3.44 5.67 9.67
N ALA A 91 -2.44 5.31 8.88
CA ALA A 91 -1.24 4.63 9.33
C ALA A 91 -0.44 5.48 10.34
N MET A 92 -0.29 6.78 10.09
CA MET A 92 0.39 7.72 10.98
C MET A 92 -0.40 7.93 12.27
N TYR A 93 -1.73 7.95 12.22
CA TYR A 93 -2.56 7.93 13.43
C TYR A 93 -2.31 6.66 14.26
N LEU A 94 -2.25 5.49 13.62
CA LEU A 94 -1.96 4.21 14.29
C LEU A 94 -0.57 4.22 14.95
N GLY A 95 0.48 4.53 14.18
CA GLY A 95 1.87 4.49 14.64
C GLY A 95 2.14 5.53 15.74
N SER A 96 1.68 6.76 15.53
CA SER A 96 1.87 7.83 16.51
C SER A 96 1.05 7.63 17.79
N SER A 97 -0.11 6.95 17.73
CA SER A 97 -0.87 6.57 18.92
C SER A 97 -0.12 5.62 19.84
N LEU A 98 0.90 4.91 19.34
CA LEU A 98 1.70 3.97 20.11
C LEU A 98 3.06 4.55 20.51
N MET A 99 3.69 5.29 19.59
CA MET A 99 5.05 5.81 19.77
C MET A 99 5.08 7.19 20.43
N ALA A 100 4.14 8.07 20.10
CA ALA A 100 4.10 9.44 20.61
C ALA A 100 2.65 9.91 20.91
N PRO A 101 1.95 9.28 21.88
CA PRO A 101 0.52 9.53 22.09
C PRO A 101 0.16 11.01 22.33
N LYS A 102 1.04 11.74 23.03
CA LYS A 102 0.86 13.18 23.33
C LYS A 102 1.00 14.08 22.11
N ARG A 103 1.68 13.63 21.05
CA ARG A 103 1.96 14.40 19.82
C ARG A 103 1.30 13.79 18.59
N LYS A 104 0.41 12.82 18.75
CA LYS A 104 -0.19 12.07 17.63
C LYS A 104 -0.83 12.96 16.57
N TRP A 105 -1.55 13.99 17.00
CA TRP A 105 -2.24 14.90 16.08
C TRP A 105 -1.29 15.84 15.35
N ILE A 106 -0.12 16.16 15.93
CA ILE A 106 0.94 16.90 15.24
C ILE A 106 1.50 16.04 14.11
N VAL A 107 1.83 14.77 14.39
CA VAL A 107 2.32 13.83 13.38
C VAL A 107 1.29 13.66 12.27
N VAL A 108 0.03 13.38 12.62
CA VAL A 108 -1.07 13.25 11.65
C VAL A 108 -1.24 14.52 10.83
N GLY A 109 -1.21 15.71 11.45
CA GLY A 109 -1.34 16.99 10.75
C GLY A 109 -0.24 17.24 9.73
N ILE A 110 1.02 16.90 10.05
CA ILE A 110 2.14 16.99 9.11
C ILE A 110 1.87 16.11 7.88
N PHE A 111 1.45 14.86 8.07
CA PHE A 111 1.19 13.95 6.96
C PHE A 111 -0.08 14.25 6.18
N ILE A 112 -1.08 14.91 6.79
CA ILE A 112 -2.20 15.50 6.04
C ILE A 112 -1.67 16.60 5.11
N GLY A 113 -0.83 17.51 5.61
CA GLY A 113 -0.25 18.58 4.80
C GLY A 113 0.59 18.05 3.63
N LEU A 114 1.50 17.10 3.91
CA LEU A 114 2.30 16.45 2.87
C LEU A 114 1.44 15.63 1.90
N GLY A 115 0.38 14.98 2.40
CA GLY A 115 -0.58 14.25 1.57
C GLY A 115 -1.33 15.14 0.60
N ILE A 116 -1.77 16.33 1.03
CA ILE A 116 -2.41 17.32 0.15
C ILE A 116 -1.44 17.77 -0.95
N VAL A 117 -0.17 18.00 -0.61
CA VAL A 117 0.86 18.35 -1.60
C VAL A 117 1.10 17.21 -2.60
N PHE A 118 1.13 15.96 -2.12
CA PHE A 118 1.24 14.77 -2.97
C PHE A 118 0.05 14.65 -3.94
N GLU A 119 -1.18 14.75 -3.42
CA GLU A 119 -2.40 14.70 -4.23
C GLU A 119 -2.42 15.83 -5.27
N TYR A 120 -2.00 17.04 -4.92
CA TYR A 120 -1.91 18.14 -5.88
C TYR A 120 -1.03 17.77 -7.10
N PHE A 121 0.16 17.20 -6.87
CA PHE A 121 1.01 16.77 -7.97
C PHE A 121 0.42 15.58 -8.74
N LEU A 122 -0.19 14.63 -8.04
CA LEU A 122 -0.84 13.47 -8.66
C LEU A 122 -1.96 13.88 -9.63
N TRP A 123 -2.84 14.80 -9.22
CA TRP A 123 -4.03 15.19 -9.99
C TRP A 123 -3.73 16.26 -11.05
N PHE A 124 -2.87 17.22 -10.75
CA PHE A 124 -2.66 18.38 -11.63
C PHE A 124 -1.35 18.32 -12.42
N GLN A 125 -0.40 17.46 -12.04
CA GLN A 125 0.91 17.34 -12.68
C GLN A 125 1.30 15.86 -12.85
N ASN A 126 0.33 15.04 -13.28
CA ASN A 126 0.47 13.60 -13.44
C ASN A 126 1.60 13.24 -14.42
N ASP A 127 1.64 13.89 -15.59
CA ASP A 127 2.64 13.65 -16.64
C ASP A 127 4.06 13.99 -16.18
N ALA A 128 4.23 14.94 -15.25
CA ALA A 128 5.52 15.25 -14.65
C ALA A 128 5.88 14.27 -13.52
N SER A 129 4.88 13.61 -12.92
CA SER A 129 5.04 12.73 -11.78
C SER A 129 5.46 11.31 -12.16
N PHE A 130 5.17 10.88 -13.39
CA PHE A 130 5.45 9.53 -13.86
C PHE A 130 6.26 9.53 -15.16
N LYS A 131 7.26 8.65 -15.24
CA LYS A 131 7.98 8.34 -16.47
C LYS A 131 7.24 7.33 -17.30
N ASP A 132 7.42 7.45 -18.61
CA ASP A 132 7.16 6.37 -19.57
C ASP A 132 5.81 5.69 -19.32
N LEU A 133 4.74 6.50 -19.19
CA LEU A 133 3.35 6.04 -19.24
C LEU A 133 3.03 5.53 -20.65
N ALA A 134 3.83 4.58 -21.15
CA ALA A 134 3.66 3.95 -22.41
C ALA A 134 2.42 3.08 -22.30
N MET A 135 1.38 3.45 -23.05
CA MET A 135 0.30 2.51 -23.26
C MET A 135 0.87 1.27 -23.93
N PRO A 136 0.59 0.06 -23.42
CA PRO A 136 0.97 -1.16 -24.10
C PRO A 136 0.53 -1.12 -25.56
N ILE A 137 1.33 -1.69 -26.45
CA ILE A 137 0.93 -1.82 -27.86
C ILE A 137 -0.42 -2.55 -27.89
N LEU A 138 -1.41 -2.01 -28.61
CA LEU A 138 -2.75 -2.60 -28.66
C LEU A 138 -2.66 -4.08 -29.05
N GLY A 139 -3.19 -4.96 -28.20
CA GLY A 139 -3.15 -6.41 -28.41
C GLY A 139 -1.89 -7.13 -27.93
N SER A 140 -0.91 -6.43 -27.35
CA SER A 140 0.26 -7.05 -26.69
C SER A 140 -0.11 -7.94 -25.50
N GLY A 141 -1.22 -7.61 -24.83
CA GLY A 141 -1.66 -8.32 -23.63
C GLY A 141 -0.88 -7.95 -22.36
N ASP A 142 0.06 -7.00 -22.45
CA ASP A 142 0.78 -6.44 -21.30
C ASP A 142 -0.09 -5.41 -20.56
N LEU A 143 0.22 -5.18 -19.28
CA LEU A 143 -0.46 -4.17 -18.46
C LEU A 143 0.29 -2.84 -18.47
N ILE A 144 -0.41 -1.76 -18.14
CA ILE A 144 0.22 -0.45 -17.93
C ILE A 144 1.18 -0.54 -16.73
N ASP A 145 2.39 -0.03 -16.90
CA ASP A 145 3.41 0.13 -15.86
C ASP A 145 3.60 1.63 -15.58
N ALA A 146 3.28 2.07 -14.37
CA ALA A 146 3.48 3.45 -13.95
C ALA A 146 4.66 3.56 -13.00
N ARG A 147 5.68 4.31 -13.40
CA ARG A 147 6.89 4.52 -12.61
C ARG A 147 7.04 5.98 -12.26
N PHE A 148 7.34 6.28 -10.99
CA PHE A 148 7.60 7.66 -10.60
C PHE A 148 8.84 8.23 -11.31
N GLU A 149 8.74 9.49 -11.74
CA GLU A 149 9.90 10.27 -12.16
C GLU A 149 10.81 10.51 -10.94
N THR A 150 11.98 9.86 -10.94
CA THR A 150 12.93 9.89 -9.81
C THR A 150 13.46 11.28 -9.49
N GLY A 151 13.41 12.21 -10.45
CA GLY A 151 13.77 13.62 -10.24
C GLY A 151 12.62 14.51 -9.72
N TYR A 152 11.39 14.00 -9.62
CA TYR A 152 10.21 14.81 -9.35
C TYR A 152 9.72 14.71 -7.91
N TYR A 153 8.91 15.69 -7.47
CA TYR A 153 8.49 15.83 -6.08
C TYR A 153 7.72 14.63 -5.53
N THR A 154 6.90 13.98 -6.36
CA THR A 154 6.11 12.79 -5.96
C THR A 154 6.98 11.61 -5.54
N PHE A 155 8.11 11.39 -6.21
CA PHE A 155 9.07 10.34 -5.84
C PHE A 155 9.64 10.56 -4.43
N PHE A 156 10.09 11.78 -4.14
CA PHE A 156 10.62 12.12 -2.82
C PHE A 156 9.56 12.03 -1.72
N LEU A 157 8.32 12.45 -2.00
CA LEU A 157 7.22 12.33 -1.06
C LEU A 157 6.91 10.87 -0.72
N ILE A 158 6.83 9.99 -1.72
CA ILE A 158 6.65 8.54 -1.48
C ILE A 158 7.80 7.97 -0.66
N ALA A 159 9.05 8.33 -0.96
CA ALA A 159 10.19 7.87 -0.19
C ALA A 159 10.09 8.30 1.30
N ILE A 160 9.70 9.55 1.56
CA ILE A 160 9.45 10.06 2.92
C ILE A 160 8.31 9.30 3.59
N PHE A 161 7.22 9.03 2.88
CA PHE A 161 6.05 8.32 3.40
C PHE A 161 6.36 6.88 3.78
N LEU A 162 7.11 6.17 2.93
CA LEU A 162 7.58 4.82 3.19
C LEU A 162 8.55 4.80 4.37
N LEU A 163 9.52 5.70 4.43
CA LEU A 163 10.47 5.78 5.53
C LEU A 163 9.78 6.08 6.86
N ALA A 164 8.85 7.04 6.88
CA ALA A 164 8.06 7.35 8.06
C ALA A 164 7.20 6.17 8.52
N SER A 165 6.58 5.45 7.58
CA SER A 165 5.81 4.23 7.86
C SER A 165 6.68 3.14 8.46
N LEU A 166 7.89 2.93 7.92
CA LEU A 166 8.84 1.96 8.48
C LEU A 166 9.25 2.33 9.91
N ILE A 167 9.58 3.61 10.15
CA ILE A 167 10.04 4.07 11.47
C ILE A 167 8.91 4.00 12.51
N LEU A 168 7.75 4.59 12.21
CA LEU A 168 6.69 4.74 13.20
C LEU A 168 5.85 3.47 13.39
N LEU A 169 5.71 2.64 12.35
CA LEU A 169 4.94 1.41 12.42
C LEU A 169 5.87 0.21 12.52
N GLY A 170 6.70 -0.07 11.50
CA GLY A 170 7.59 -1.25 11.51
C GLY A 170 8.48 -1.31 12.75
N ILE A 171 9.41 -0.36 12.88
CA ILE A 171 10.33 -0.25 14.02
C ILE A 171 9.57 0.04 15.32
N GLY A 172 8.57 0.92 15.28
CA GLY A 172 7.75 1.26 16.44
C GLY A 172 7.08 0.04 17.08
N PHE A 173 6.49 -0.84 16.27
CA PHE A 173 5.90 -2.08 16.75
C PHE A 173 6.95 -3.05 17.28
N PHE A 174 8.12 -3.16 16.66
CA PHE A 174 9.20 -4.00 17.21
C PHE A 174 9.72 -3.50 18.56
N ILE A 175 9.82 -2.18 18.76
CA ILE A 175 10.16 -1.60 20.06
C ILE A 175 9.10 -1.99 21.09
N LYS A 176 7.80 -1.90 20.75
CA LYS A 176 6.71 -2.33 21.64
C LYS A 176 6.72 -3.83 21.90
N ALA A 177 7.07 -4.65 20.92
CA ALA A 177 7.24 -6.08 21.09
C ALA A 177 8.34 -6.40 22.11
N LYS A 178 9.46 -5.66 22.08
CA LYS A 178 10.56 -5.82 23.06
C LYS A 178 10.15 -5.41 24.48
N GLN A 179 9.25 -4.43 24.61
CA GLN A 179 8.75 -3.94 25.90
C GLN A 179 7.62 -4.79 26.48
N ALA A 180 6.90 -5.55 25.65
CA ALA A 180 5.81 -6.41 26.06
C ALA A 180 6.28 -7.82 26.44
N THR A 181 5.42 -8.56 27.15
CA THR A 181 5.65 -9.96 27.52
C THR A 181 4.51 -10.86 27.01
N GLY A 182 4.76 -12.17 27.01
CA GLY A 182 3.76 -13.18 26.68
C GLY A 182 3.12 -13.02 25.30
N GLU A 183 1.80 -13.10 25.25
CA GLU A 183 1.02 -13.03 24.02
C GLU A 183 1.10 -11.65 23.35
N LEU A 184 1.15 -10.57 24.14
CA LEU A 184 1.20 -9.19 23.64
C LEU A 184 2.49 -8.92 22.85
N ARG A 185 3.61 -9.52 23.27
CA ARG A 185 4.89 -9.46 22.53
C ARG A 185 4.77 -10.07 21.14
N LYS A 186 4.14 -11.25 21.01
CA LYS A 186 3.94 -11.91 19.71
C LYS A 186 3.07 -11.05 18.79
N LYS A 187 2.02 -10.44 19.33
CA LYS A 187 1.12 -9.57 18.59
C LYS A 187 1.83 -8.35 17.99
N PHE A 188 2.58 -7.62 18.81
CA PHE A 188 3.37 -6.50 18.32
C PHE A 188 4.45 -6.92 17.32
N PHE A 189 5.04 -8.11 17.49
CA PHE A 189 6.00 -8.64 16.52
C PHE A 189 5.36 -8.86 15.15
N TYR A 190 4.18 -9.50 15.09
CA TYR A 190 3.46 -9.70 13.82
C TYR A 190 3.04 -8.40 13.15
N LEU A 191 2.61 -7.39 13.94
CA LEU A 191 2.33 -6.05 13.42
C LEU A 191 3.57 -5.40 12.80
N GLY A 192 4.70 -5.43 13.52
CA GLY A 192 5.97 -4.89 13.02
C GLY A 192 6.43 -5.60 11.75
N LEU A 193 6.31 -6.93 11.70
CA LEU A 193 6.64 -7.74 10.54
C LEU A 193 5.76 -7.40 9.34
N GLY A 194 4.44 -7.30 9.53
CA GLY A 194 3.50 -6.94 8.46
C GLY A 194 3.81 -5.58 7.84
N PHE A 195 4.02 -4.54 8.65
CA PHE A 195 4.39 -3.21 8.15
C PHE A 195 5.76 -3.19 7.49
N THR A 196 6.73 -3.94 8.01
CA THR A 196 8.07 -4.02 7.41
C THR A 196 8.01 -4.69 6.04
N ILE A 197 7.30 -5.81 5.91
CA ILE A 197 7.07 -6.48 4.63
C ILE A 197 6.39 -5.51 3.66
N PHE A 198 5.31 -4.85 4.08
CA PHE A 198 4.61 -3.90 3.22
C PHE A 198 5.54 -2.78 2.72
N VAL A 199 6.30 -2.12 3.60
CA VAL A 199 7.15 -1.00 3.20
C VAL A 199 8.32 -1.45 2.33
N VAL A 200 9.01 -2.53 2.70
CA VAL A 200 10.16 -3.02 1.93
C VAL A 200 9.70 -3.50 0.56
N CYS A 201 8.64 -4.31 0.50
CA CYS A 201 8.10 -4.76 -0.77
C CYS A 201 7.54 -3.59 -1.58
N GLY A 202 6.89 -2.58 -0.98
CA GLY A 202 6.34 -1.43 -1.70
C GLY A 202 7.43 -0.54 -2.30
N ALA A 203 8.54 -0.36 -1.57
CA ALA A 203 9.72 0.30 -2.08
C ALA A 203 10.35 -0.47 -3.25
N LEU A 204 10.48 -1.79 -3.12
CA LEU A 204 10.99 -2.65 -4.20
C LEU A 204 10.08 -2.64 -5.42
N ASP A 205 8.76 -2.74 -5.24
CA ASP A 205 7.75 -2.68 -6.31
C ASP A 205 7.88 -1.39 -7.14
N SER A 206 8.23 -0.28 -6.47
CA SER A 206 8.37 1.04 -7.10
C SER A 206 9.71 1.27 -7.82
N ILE A 207 10.73 0.43 -7.55
CA ILE A 207 12.10 0.64 -8.06
C ILE A 207 12.52 -0.47 -9.04
N LEU A 208 12.02 -1.69 -8.86
CA LEU A 208 12.33 -2.82 -9.72
C LEU A 208 11.77 -2.60 -11.12
N THR A 209 12.54 -3.00 -12.13
CA THR A 209 12.15 -2.89 -13.54
C THR A 209 11.91 -4.25 -14.19
N ILE A 210 12.22 -5.34 -13.49
CA ILE A 210 12.13 -6.72 -13.97
C ILE A 210 10.75 -7.28 -13.58
N PRO A 211 9.84 -7.56 -14.53
CA PRO A 211 8.46 -7.96 -14.21
C PRO A 211 8.35 -9.19 -13.31
N VAL A 212 9.21 -10.18 -13.52
CA VAL A 212 9.24 -11.39 -12.68
C VAL A 212 9.62 -11.07 -11.23
N ALA A 213 10.57 -10.17 -11.02
CA ALA A 213 10.98 -9.74 -9.68
C ALA A 213 9.86 -8.97 -8.97
N ILE A 214 9.15 -8.10 -9.70
CA ILE A 214 7.96 -7.39 -9.23
C ILE A 214 6.89 -8.39 -8.77
N GLY A 215 6.58 -9.39 -9.61
CA GLY A 215 5.62 -10.44 -9.27
C GLY A 215 5.97 -11.18 -7.98
N VAL A 216 7.24 -11.58 -7.81
CA VAL A 216 7.71 -12.23 -6.57
C VAL A 216 7.57 -11.30 -5.35
N VAL A 217 7.96 -10.04 -5.48
CA VAL A 217 7.82 -9.03 -4.42
C VAL A 217 6.35 -8.86 -4.01
N ARG A 218 5.43 -8.83 -4.98
CA ARG A 218 4.00 -8.73 -4.71
C ARG A 218 3.44 -9.98 -4.04
N VAL A 219 3.86 -11.19 -4.43
CA VAL A 219 3.48 -12.43 -3.73
C VAL A 219 3.88 -12.38 -2.25
N VAL A 220 5.10 -11.92 -1.95
CA VAL A 220 5.55 -11.73 -0.55
C VAL A 220 4.69 -10.65 0.12
N MET A 221 4.45 -9.54 -0.58
CA MET A 221 3.63 -8.44 -0.08
C MET A 221 2.21 -8.88 0.26
N MET A 222 1.57 -9.77 -0.50
CA MET A 222 0.23 -10.30 -0.21
C MET A 222 0.11 -10.85 1.22
N THR A 223 1.20 -11.31 1.82
CA THR A 223 1.20 -11.82 3.20
C THR A 223 1.12 -10.73 4.26
N PHE A 224 1.36 -9.45 3.93
CA PHE A 224 1.39 -8.35 4.91
C PHE A 224 0.10 -8.28 5.74
N ALA A 225 -1.06 -8.40 5.09
CA ALA A 225 -2.37 -8.30 5.72
C ALA A 225 -2.66 -9.49 6.64
N LEU A 226 -2.13 -10.69 6.30
CA LEU A 226 -2.16 -11.85 7.19
C LEU A 226 -1.35 -11.58 8.47
N TRP A 227 -0.12 -11.07 8.34
CA TRP A 227 0.70 -10.74 9.52
C TRP A 227 0.05 -9.67 10.39
N MET A 228 -0.53 -8.64 9.76
CA MET A 228 -1.32 -7.64 10.49
C MET A 228 -2.50 -8.30 11.21
N TYR A 229 -3.29 -9.13 10.56
CA TYR A 229 -4.40 -9.85 11.17
C TYR A 229 -3.96 -10.75 12.33
N LEU A 230 -2.85 -11.48 12.19
CA LEU A 230 -2.30 -12.32 13.28
C LEU A 230 -1.86 -11.47 14.48
N GLY A 231 -1.31 -10.29 14.23
CA GLY A 231 -0.99 -9.32 15.29
C GLY A 231 -2.21 -8.77 16.01
N LEU A 232 -3.38 -8.84 15.37
CA LEU A 232 -4.64 -8.28 15.83
C LEU A 232 -5.61 -9.33 16.38
N LYS A 233 -5.40 -10.60 16.05
CA LYS A 233 -6.19 -11.74 16.53
C LYS A 233 -5.97 -11.92 18.03
N THR A 234 -7.04 -11.73 18.80
CA THR A 234 -7.25 -12.33 20.13
C THR A 234 -7.64 -13.78 20.00
#